data_AF-W5SFQ0-F1
#
_entry.id   AF-W5SFQ0-F1
#
_cell.length_a   1.000
_cell.length_b   1.000
_cell.length_c   1.000
_cell.angle_alpha   90.00
_cell.angle_beta   90.00
_cell.angle_gamma   90.00
#
_symmetry.space_group_name_H-M   'P 1'
#
loop_
_entity.id
_entity.type
_entity.pdbx_description
1 polymer ?
#
loop_
_entity_poly.entity_id
_entity_poly.type
_entity_poly.pdbx_seq_one_letter_code
_entity_poly.pdbx_strand_id
1 'polypeptide(L)'
;NLKNWGGGKIPESPAIQAIQAQIKQHKREFIIAKLKLRVPKYEKMLNDHINYAWIEDGDVQHRWKNYGPGGRQYGMHRLELARNIFFIILSPYNRNLTYGAPESKDARSKIYLAFEYNENLIEDFGDVLFSLGRPAVKFDGILGIPNPNEYNKLVQEIADKTGEYACNYFEVAFGELIKKQNNLNSLSLDNLQALDQKFDKLIAEREMHIKDAKTIYNDLKANKGEIKEDKNAAKLKDYLIKHKPKFENSFEVVKTLAREIKNILDTI
;
A
#
# COMPACT_ATOMS: atom_id res chain seq x y z
N ASN A 1 6.62 66.25 26.26
CA ASN A 1 6.24 65.04 27.02
C ASN A 1 4.94 64.45 26.48
N LEU A 2 5.02 63.72 25.37
CA LEU A 2 3.93 62.88 24.86
C LEU A 2 3.98 61.54 25.61
N LYS A 3 3.06 61.34 26.55
CA LYS A 3 2.93 60.08 27.30
C LYS A 3 2.16 59.05 26.47
N ASN A 4 2.77 57.88 26.33
CA ASN A 4 2.22 56.62 25.85
C ASN A 4 0.75 56.42 26.26
N TRP A 5 -0.14 56.35 25.26
CA TRP A 5 -1.42 55.66 25.40
C TRP A 5 -1.17 54.18 25.13
N GLY A 6 -1.06 53.41 26.21
CA GLY A 6 -0.97 51.96 26.15
C GLY A 6 -2.24 51.38 25.54
N GLY A 7 -2.09 50.70 24.41
CA GLY A 7 -3.15 49.90 23.80
C GLY A 7 -3.51 48.73 24.71
N GLY A 8 -4.45 48.94 25.62
CA GLY A 8 -5.11 47.86 26.35
C GLY A 8 -6.00 47.09 25.39
N LYS A 9 -5.69 45.81 25.14
CA LYS A 9 -6.62 44.89 24.46
C LYS A 9 -7.93 44.87 25.24
N ILE A 10 -9.02 45.32 24.61
CA ILE A 10 -10.37 45.19 25.16
C ILE A 10 -10.64 43.68 25.34
N PRO A 11 -11.04 43.21 26.54
CA PRO A 11 -11.34 41.79 26.75
C PRO A 11 -12.52 41.37 25.87
N GLU A 12 -12.41 40.22 25.19
CA GLU A 12 -13.54 39.65 24.44
C GLU A 12 -14.73 39.36 25.37
N SER A 13 -15.93 39.74 24.95
CA SER A 13 -17.18 39.48 25.67
C SER A 13 -17.34 37.97 25.98
N PRO A 14 -17.87 37.59 27.16
CA PRO A 14 -18.17 36.19 27.50
C PRO A 14 -19.01 35.46 26.44
N ALA A 15 -19.91 36.17 25.75
CA ALA A 15 -20.70 35.62 24.66
C ALA A 15 -19.83 35.24 23.44
N ILE A 16 -18.82 36.04 23.12
CA ILE A 16 -17.87 35.77 22.03
C ILE A 16 -17.04 34.53 22.39
N GLN A 17 -16.56 34.43 23.64
CA GLN A 17 -15.80 33.28 24.11
C GLN A 17 -16.63 31.98 24.05
N ALA A 18 -17.92 32.04 24.44
CA ALA A 18 -18.82 30.89 24.36
C ALA A 18 -19.04 30.41 22.91
N ILE A 19 -19.24 31.35 21.96
CA ILE A 19 -19.40 31.02 20.54
C ILE A 19 -18.11 30.40 19.98
N GLN A 20 -16.94 30.96 20.32
CA GLN A 20 -15.65 30.40 19.89
C GLN A 20 -15.45 28.96 20.41
N ALA A 21 -15.81 28.70 21.68
CA ALA A 21 -15.74 27.37 22.27
C ALA A 21 -16.67 26.37 21.54
N GLN A 22 -17.90 26.78 21.22
CA GLN A 22 -18.84 25.95 20.45
C GLN A 22 -18.31 25.63 19.04
N ILE A 23 -17.79 26.64 18.33
CA ILE A 23 -17.19 26.43 17.00
C ILE A 23 -16.01 25.45 17.09
N LYS A 24 -15.17 25.57 18.13
CA LYS A 24 -14.04 24.66 18.35
C LYS A 24 -14.51 23.23 18.59
N GLN A 25 -15.58 23.05 19.38
CA GLN A 25 -16.17 21.75 19.67
C GLN A 25 -16.79 21.11 18.41
N HIS A 26 -17.56 21.86 17.62
CA HIS A 26 -18.13 21.33 16.38
C HIS A 26 -17.07 20.96 15.34
N LYS A 27 -16.00 21.75 15.21
CA LYS A 27 -14.86 21.40 14.36
C LYS A 27 -14.23 20.07 14.79
N ARG A 28 -14.06 19.89 16.10
CA ARG A 28 -13.53 18.65 16.69
C ARG A 28 -14.44 17.45 16.35
N GLU A 29 -15.73 17.57 16.62
CA GLU A 29 -16.73 16.52 16.34
C GLU A 29 -16.76 16.14 14.85
N PHE A 30 -16.74 17.14 13.97
CA PHE A 30 -16.69 16.94 12.53
C PHE A 30 -15.46 16.15 12.09
N ILE A 31 -14.27 16.53 12.55
CA ILE A 31 -13.02 15.84 12.18
C ILE A 31 -13.03 14.39 12.68
N ILE A 32 -13.49 14.15 13.93
CA ILE A 32 -13.60 12.79 14.48
C ILE A 32 -14.59 11.96 13.67
N ALA A 33 -15.74 12.52 13.32
CA ALA A 33 -16.73 11.83 12.48
C ALA A 33 -16.12 11.48 11.12
N LYS A 34 -15.41 12.41 10.46
CA LYS A 34 -14.72 12.17 9.19
C LYS A 34 -13.67 11.05 9.30
N LEU A 35 -12.85 11.05 10.37
CA LEU A 35 -11.88 9.98 10.63
C LEU A 35 -12.55 8.62 10.83
N LYS A 36 -13.61 8.55 11.64
CA LYS A 36 -14.38 7.32 11.87
C LYS A 36 -15.08 6.82 10.61
N LEU A 37 -15.57 7.70 9.74
CA LEU A 37 -16.19 7.31 8.47
C LEU A 37 -15.22 6.58 7.52
N ARG A 38 -13.90 6.77 7.68
CA ARG A 38 -12.90 6.01 6.91
C ARG A 38 -12.77 4.56 7.37
N VAL A 39 -13.01 4.28 8.66
CA VAL A 39 -12.72 2.99 9.30
C VAL A 39 -13.47 1.81 8.67
N PRO A 40 -14.80 1.83 8.46
CA PRO A 40 -15.54 0.64 8.05
C PRO A 40 -15.01 -0.04 6.79
N LYS A 41 -14.57 0.74 5.79
CA LYS A 41 -13.99 0.21 4.55
C LYS A 41 -12.74 -0.61 4.83
N TYR A 42 -11.81 -0.05 5.61
CA TYR A 42 -10.50 -0.66 5.84
C TYR A 42 -10.52 -1.73 6.93
N GLU A 43 -11.42 -1.62 7.92
CA GLU A 43 -11.58 -2.61 8.98
C GLU A 43 -12.02 -3.96 8.44
N LYS A 44 -13.08 -3.99 7.62
CA LYS A 44 -13.52 -5.24 7.00
C LYS A 44 -12.39 -5.88 6.19
N MET A 45 -11.73 -5.09 5.34
CA MET A 45 -10.70 -5.59 4.45
C MET A 45 -9.45 -6.08 5.22
N LEU A 46 -9.02 -5.38 6.26
CA LEU A 46 -7.90 -5.82 7.10
C LEU A 46 -8.26 -7.05 7.94
N ASN A 47 -9.49 -7.13 8.45
CA ASN A 47 -9.98 -8.33 9.12
C ASN A 47 -9.99 -9.53 8.16
N ASP A 48 -10.46 -9.34 6.93
CA ASP A 48 -10.43 -10.38 5.91
C ASP A 48 -8.98 -10.77 5.54
N HIS A 49 -8.08 -9.78 5.41
CA HIS A 49 -6.64 -9.98 5.15
C HIS A 49 -5.97 -10.83 6.24
N ILE A 50 -6.09 -10.41 7.51
CA ILE A 50 -5.44 -11.04 8.66
C ILE A 50 -5.98 -12.45 8.92
N ASN A 51 -7.28 -12.64 8.76
CA ASN A 51 -7.93 -13.95 8.95
C ASN A 51 -7.92 -14.82 7.69
N TYR A 52 -7.24 -14.37 6.64
CA TYR A 52 -7.13 -15.05 5.35
C TYR A 52 -8.47 -15.36 4.67
N ALA A 53 -9.54 -14.63 5.00
CA ALA A 53 -10.94 -14.83 4.57
C ALA A 53 -11.18 -14.70 3.06
N TRP A 54 -10.19 -14.20 2.34
CA TRP A 54 -10.16 -14.05 0.90
C TRP A 54 -9.78 -15.37 0.22
N ILE A 55 -10.20 -15.54 -1.03
CA ILE A 55 -9.81 -16.70 -1.84
C ILE A 55 -8.67 -16.27 -2.76
N GLU A 56 -7.58 -17.01 -2.76
CA GLU A 56 -6.51 -16.82 -3.73
C GLU A 56 -6.87 -17.51 -5.05
N ASP A 57 -7.38 -16.76 -6.03
CA ASP A 57 -7.63 -17.23 -7.41
C ASP A 57 -8.25 -18.64 -7.47
N GLY A 58 -9.44 -18.77 -6.85
CA GLY A 58 -10.21 -20.02 -6.83
C GLY A 58 -9.77 -21.07 -5.80
N ASP A 59 -8.72 -20.84 -4.99
CA ASP A 59 -8.28 -21.77 -3.93
C ASP A 59 -9.20 -21.74 -2.69
N VAL A 60 -10.46 -22.16 -2.89
CA VAL A 60 -11.52 -22.16 -1.87
C VAL A 60 -11.14 -23.00 -0.65
N GLN A 61 -10.38 -24.08 -0.85
CA GLN A 61 -10.00 -25.02 0.22
C GLN A 61 -9.10 -24.38 1.29
N HIS A 62 -8.43 -23.27 0.96
CA HIS A 62 -7.49 -22.57 1.84
C HIS A 62 -7.96 -21.17 2.25
N ARG A 63 -9.24 -20.82 2.07
CA ARG A 63 -9.87 -19.51 2.41
C ARG A 63 -9.80 -19.06 3.88
N TRP A 64 -9.21 -19.84 4.77
CA TRP A 64 -9.06 -19.47 6.19
C TRP A 64 -7.68 -19.83 6.72
N LYS A 65 -6.75 -20.06 5.79
CA LYS A 65 -5.44 -20.59 6.07
C LYS A 65 -4.39 -19.60 5.59
N ASN A 66 -3.39 -19.40 6.43
CA ASN A 66 -2.18 -18.62 6.12
C ASN A 66 -1.22 -19.34 5.16
N TYR A 67 -1.59 -20.53 4.71
CA TYR A 67 -0.92 -21.28 3.66
C TYR A 67 -1.94 -21.67 2.59
N GLY A 68 -1.46 -21.97 1.39
CA GLY A 68 -2.25 -22.50 0.30
C GLY A 68 -1.47 -22.41 -1.00
N PRO A 69 -1.56 -23.41 -1.88
CA PRO A 69 -0.87 -23.38 -3.16
C PRO A 69 -1.40 -22.26 -4.07
N GLY A 70 -2.63 -21.77 -3.85
CA GLY A 70 -3.31 -20.88 -4.78
C GLY A 70 -3.67 -21.60 -6.07
N GLY A 71 -4.58 -21.01 -6.86
CA GLY A 71 -4.84 -21.46 -8.24
C GLY A 71 -3.72 -21.03 -9.19
N ARG A 72 -4.02 -20.08 -10.08
CA ARG A 72 -3.03 -19.43 -10.96
C ARG A 72 -2.36 -18.23 -10.26
N GLN A 73 -2.63 -18.01 -8.98
CA GLN A 73 -2.10 -16.91 -8.17
C GLN A 73 -2.24 -15.56 -8.92
N TYR A 74 -3.41 -15.33 -9.54
CA TYR A 74 -3.72 -14.18 -10.39
C TYR A 74 -2.77 -14.02 -11.58
N GLY A 75 -2.49 -15.13 -12.27
CA GLY A 75 -1.64 -15.15 -13.46
C GLY A 75 -0.14 -15.04 -13.18
N MET A 76 0.28 -14.91 -11.91
CA MET A 76 1.69 -14.97 -11.52
C MET A 76 2.20 -16.42 -11.43
N HIS A 77 1.29 -17.39 -11.26
CA HIS A 77 1.54 -18.83 -11.42
C HIS A 77 0.97 -19.36 -12.74
N ARG A 78 1.85 -19.52 -13.76
CA ARG A 78 1.48 -20.12 -15.06
C ARG A 78 2.18 -21.45 -15.27
N LEU A 79 1.50 -22.54 -14.89
CA LEU A 79 2.00 -23.91 -15.04
C LEU A 79 2.35 -24.24 -16.50
N GLU A 80 1.53 -23.76 -17.45
CA GLU A 80 1.66 -24.06 -18.89
C GLU A 80 2.90 -23.46 -19.56
N LEU A 81 3.50 -22.42 -18.97
CA LEU A 81 4.62 -21.68 -19.57
C LEU A 81 5.98 -22.02 -18.93
N ALA A 82 6.03 -23.02 -18.04
CA ALA A 82 7.22 -23.40 -17.26
C ALA A 82 7.91 -22.23 -16.52
N ARG A 83 7.23 -21.08 -16.40
CA ARG A 83 7.72 -19.85 -15.79
C ARG A 83 6.63 -19.28 -14.90
N ASN A 84 6.89 -19.32 -13.59
CA ASN A 84 6.06 -18.72 -12.57
C ASN A 84 6.86 -17.58 -11.95
N ILE A 85 6.30 -16.36 -11.98
CA ILE A 85 6.95 -15.17 -11.44
C ILE A 85 7.23 -15.33 -9.96
N PHE A 86 6.30 -15.88 -9.20
CA PHE A 86 6.50 -16.16 -7.80
C PHE A 86 7.48 -17.30 -7.51
N PHE A 87 7.93 -18.08 -8.51
CA PHE A 87 9.01 -19.08 -8.34
C PHE A 87 10.39 -18.57 -8.76
N ILE A 88 10.48 -17.36 -9.32
CA ILE A 88 11.76 -16.72 -9.66
C ILE A 88 12.21 -15.70 -8.61
N ILE A 89 11.36 -15.42 -7.61
CA ILE A 89 11.63 -14.51 -6.49
C ILE A 89 11.37 -15.21 -5.15
N LEU A 90 12.05 -14.74 -4.10
CA LEU A 90 12.07 -15.33 -2.78
C LEU A 90 11.16 -14.59 -1.81
N SER A 91 10.50 -15.33 -0.92
CA SER A 91 9.69 -14.72 0.12
C SER A 91 10.56 -13.83 1.04
N PRO A 92 10.11 -12.61 1.38
CA PRO A 92 10.81 -11.74 2.31
C PRO A 92 10.82 -12.30 3.74
N TYR A 93 9.89 -13.22 4.06
CA TYR A 93 9.74 -13.81 5.38
C TYR A 93 10.50 -15.13 5.56
N ASN A 94 10.76 -15.85 4.45
CA ASN A 94 11.62 -17.03 4.44
C ASN A 94 12.33 -17.15 3.09
N ARG A 95 13.61 -16.76 3.06
CA ARG A 95 14.41 -16.74 1.83
C ARG A 95 14.78 -18.12 1.27
N ASN A 96 14.44 -19.20 1.98
CA ASN A 96 14.55 -20.56 1.45
C ASN A 96 13.31 -20.95 0.62
N LEU A 97 12.26 -20.14 0.66
CA LEU A 97 11.02 -20.34 -0.07
C LEU A 97 10.86 -19.27 -1.15
N THR A 98 10.33 -19.69 -2.28
CA THR A 98 9.87 -18.75 -3.31
C THR A 98 8.52 -18.16 -2.90
N TYR A 99 8.15 -17.00 -3.43
CA TYR A 99 6.79 -16.46 -3.22
C TYR A 99 5.70 -17.47 -3.61
N GLY A 100 5.98 -18.39 -4.54
CA GLY A 100 5.00 -19.34 -5.07
C GLY A 100 4.76 -20.54 -4.17
N ALA A 101 5.59 -20.72 -3.12
CA ALA A 101 5.44 -21.80 -2.16
C ALA A 101 4.13 -21.64 -1.35
N PRO A 102 3.42 -22.72 -1.02
CA PRO A 102 2.18 -22.64 -0.25
C PRO A 102 2.30 -21.85 1.06
N GLU A 103 3.44 -21.95 1.73
CA GLU A 103 3.76 -21.30 3.00
C GLU A 103 4.04 -19.80 2.85
N SER A 104 4.29 -19.32 1.63
CA SER A 104 4.54 -17.90 1.34
C SER A 104 3.28 -17.13 0.95
N LYS A 105 2.10 -17.67 1.29
CA LYS A 105 0.81 -17.03 1.04
C LYS A 105 0.68 -15.70 1.79
N ASP A 106 1.30 -15.57 2.95
CA ASP A 106 1.40 -14.31 3.69
C ASP A 106 2.13 -13.22 2.88
N ALA A 107 3.26 -13.54 2.26
CA ALA A 107 4.01 -12.64 1.38
C ALA A 107 3.19 -12.24 0.13
N ARG A 108 2.58 -13.22 -0.54
CA ARG A 108 1.69 -12.95 -1.69
C ARG A 108 0.50 -12.07 -1.30
N SER A 109 -0.08 -12.30 -0.12
CA SER A 109 -1.23 -11.55 0.36
C SER A 109 -0.95 -10.05 0.51
N LYS A 110 0.29 -9.64 0.81
CA LYS A 110 0.67 -8.22 0.87
C LYS A 110 0.63 -7.56 -0.50
N ILE A 111 1.05 -8.29 -1.54
CA ILE A 111 0.93 -7.82 -2.92
C ILE A 111 -0.55 -7.63 -3.27
N TYR A 112 -1.42 -8.59 -2.92
CA TYR A 112 -2.86 -8.47 -3.20
C TYR A 112 -3.53 -7.34 -2.42
N LEU A 113 -3.12 -7.16 -1.16
CA LEU A 113 -3.59 -6.07 -0.31
C LEU A 113 -3.25 -4.69 -0.90
N ALA A 114 -2.09 -4.54 -1.55
CA ALA A 114 -1.73 -3.29 -2.25
C ALA A 114 -2.81 -2.85 -3.26
N PHE A 115 -3.52 -3.82 -3.84
CA PHE A 115 -4.60 -3.62 -4.81
C PHE A 115 -6.00 -3.79 -4.20
N GLU A 116 -6.13 -3.78 -2.87
CA GLU A 116 -7.40 -4.00 -2.15
C GLU A 116 -8.13 -5.29 -2.57
N TYR A 117 -7.37 -6.34 -2.91
CA TYR A 117 -7.92 -7.60 -3.43
C TYR A 117 -8.76 -7.45 -4.71
N ASN A 118 -8.57 -6.37 -5.48
CA ASN A 118 -9.19 -6.23 -6.78
C ASN A 118 -8.50 -7.18 -7.78
N GLU A 119 -9.16 -8.29 -8.10
CA GLU A 119 -8.60 -9.36 -8.94
C GLU A 119 -8.06 -8.86 -10.28
N ASN A 120 -8.81 -7.98 -10.97
CA ASN A 120 -8.37 -7.41 -12.25
C ASN A 120 -7.07 -6.60 -12.12
N LEU A 121 -6.93 -5.78 -11.07
CA LEU A 121 -5.70 -5.00 -10.87
C LEU A 121 -4.52 -5.90 -10.50
N ILE A 122 -4.77 -6.99 -9.77
CA ILE A 122 -3.74 -7.97 -9.42
C ILE A 122 -3.29 -8.73 -10.67
N GLU A 123 -4.22 -9.14 -11.54
CA GLU A 123 -3.89 -9.79 -12.82
C GLU A 123 -3.12 -8.84 -13.76
N ASP A 124 -3.55 -7.57 -13.88
CA ASP A 124 -2.85 -6.54 -14.66
C ASP A 124 -1.40 -6.34 -14.17
N PHE A 125 -1.21 -6.29 -12.85
CA PHE A 125 0.12 -6.23 -12.24
C PHE A 125 0.93 -7.50 -12.53
N GLY A 126 0.28 -8.67 -12.41
CA GLY A 126 0.87 -9.97 -12.74
C GLY A 126 1.35 -10.06 -14.18
N ASP A 127 0.61 -9.50 -15.14
CA ASP A 127 1.00 -9.43 -16.56
C ASP A 127 2.25 -8.57 -16.79
N VAL A 128 2.37 -7.44 -16.09
CA VAL A 128 3.57 -6.59 -16.14
C VAL A 128 4.77 -7.35 -15.59
N LEU A 129 4.64 -7.95 -14.41
CA LEU A 129 5.73 -8.73 -13.81
C LEU A 129 6.10 -9.94 -14.66
N PHE A 130 5.11 -10.62 -15.25
CA PHE A 130 5.33 -11.75 -16.15
C PHE A 130 6.16 -11.34 -17.36
N SER A 131 5.79 -10.24 -18.00
CA SER A 131 6.49 -9.71 -19.17
C SER A 131 7.93 -9.30 -18.84
N LEU A 132 8.13 -8.66 -17.68
CA LEU A 132 9.46 -8.25 -17.22
C LEU A 132 10.33 -9.46 -16.83
N GLY A 133 9.76 -10.39 -16.07
CA GLY A 133 10.47 -11.55 -15.52
C GLY A 133 10.75 -12.65 -16.53
N ARG A 134 10.34 -12.51 -17.80
CA ARG A 134 10.63 -13.50 -18.85
C ARG A 134 12.11 -13.88 -18.89
N PRO A 135 13.10 -12.98 -18.95
CA PRO A 135 14.51 -13.37 -19.01
C PRO A 135 15.10 -13.83 -17.67
N ALA A 136 14.31 -13.84 -16.59
CA ALA A 136 14.76 -14.30 -15.29
C ALA A 136 15.01 -15.82 -15.29
N VAL A 137 15.91 -16.26 -14.42
CA VAL A 137 16.21 -17.69 -14.23
C VAL A 137 15.43 -18.18 -13.02
N LYS A 138 14.87 -19.39 -13.11
CA LYS A 138 14.17 -20.00 -11.98
C LYS A 138 15.12 -20.15 -10.79
N PHE A 139 14.62 -19.87 -9.59
CA PHE A 139 15.38 -20.13 -8.39
C PHE A 139 15.59 -21.64 -8.25
N ASP A 140 16.85 -22.04 -8.10
CA ASP A 140 17.23 -23.40 -7.75
C ASP A 140 17.79 -23.38 -6.32
N GLY A 141 17.00 -23.92 -5.39
CA GLY A 141 17.38 -24.00 -3.97
C GLY A 141 18.59 -24.91 -3.71
N ILE A 142 18.95 -25.79 -4.65
CA ILE A 142 20.12 -26.67 -4.55
C ILE A 142 21.39 -25.89 -4.91
N LEU A 143 21.33 -25.02 -5.91
CA LEU A 143 22.46 -24.20 -6.35
C LEU A 143 22.70 -22.99 -5.42
N GLY A 144 21.72 -22.62 -4.60
CA GLY A 144 21.88 -21.62 -3.53
C GLY A 144 22.15 -20.19 -4.02
N ILE A 145 21.91 -19.87 -5.29
CA ILE A 145 22.09 -18.52 -5.84
C ILE A 145 20.73 -17.81 -5.87
N PRO A 146 20.42 -16.96 -4.87
CA PRO A 146 19.22 -16.13 -4.90
C PRO A 146 19.34 -15.07 -6.00
N ASN A 147 18.26 -14.86 -6.74
CA ASN A 147 18.14 -13.81 -7.76
C ASN A 147 19.33 -13.75 -8.75
N PRO A 148 19.53 -14.82 -9.54
CA PRO A 148 20.74 -15.04 -10.34
C PRO A 148 21.02 -13.98 -11.42
N ASN A 149 20.02 -13.20 -11.84
CA ASN A 149 20.23 -12.12 -12.82
C ASN A 149 19.46 -10.83 -12.49
N GLU A 150 19.69 -9.78 -13.28
CA GLU A 150 19.08 -8.47 -13.07
C GLU A 150 17.55 -8.47 -13.12
N TYR A 151 16.93 -9.35 -13.91
CA TYR A 151 15.48 -9.45 -14.01
C TYR A 151 14.87 -10.09 -12.76
N ASN A 152 15.51 -11.13 -12.20
CA ASN A 152 15.12 -11.65 -10.89
C ASN A 152 15.16 -10.55 -9.82
N LYS A 153 16.25 -9.78 -9.77
CA LYS A 153 16.42 -8.69 -8.79
C LYS A 153 15.36 -7.60 -8.95
N LEU A 154 15.06 -7.20 -10.18
CA LEU A 154 14.07 -6.15 -10.43
C LEU A 154 12.65 -6.62 -10.12
N VAL A 155 12.28 -7.85 -10.48
CA VAL A 155 10.97 -8.43 -10.12
C VAL A 155 10.85 -8.57 -8.60
N GLN A 156 11.90 -9.04 -7.92
CA GLN A 156 11.95 -9.11 -6.46
C GLN A 156 11.76 -7.73 -5.84
N GLU A 157 12.50 -6.72 -6.31
CA GLU A 157 12.42 -5.36 -5.81
C GLU A 157 11.00 -4.79 -5.94
N ILE A 158 10.37 -4.96 -7.11
CA ILE A 158 9.00 -4.48 -7.34
C ILE A 158 8.01 -5.20 -6.40
N ALA A 159 8.11 -6.53 -6.27
CA ALA A 159 7.24 -7.31 -5.38
C ALA A 159 7.40 -6.90 -3.91
N ASP A 160 8.64 -6.82 -3.42
CA ASP A 160 8.94 -6.47 -2.04
C ASP A 160 8.51 -5.03 -1.71
N LYS A 161 8.77 -4.07 -2.62
CA LYS A 161 8.33 -2.68 -2.44
C LYS A 161 6.82 -2.54 -2.47
N THR A 162 6.12 -3.32 -3.30
CA THR A 162 4.65 -3.37 -3.31
C THR A 162 4.11 -3.91 -1.98
N GLY A 163 4.75 -4.95 -1.42
CA GLY A 163 4.42 -5.48 -0.10
C GLY A 163 4.70 -4.48 1.04
N GLU A 164 5.85 -3.79 1.02
CA GLU A 164 6.21 -2.73 1.96
C GLU A 164 5.20 -1.58 1.92
N TYR A 165 4.79 -1.17 0.71
CA TYR A 165 3.74 -0.17 0.51
C TYR A 165 2.42 -0.59 1.17
N ALA A 166 1.96 -1.82 0.93
CA ALA A 166 0.71 -2.32 1.50
C ALA A 166 0.76 -2.36 3.04
N CYS A 167 1.87 -2.80 3.62
CA CYS A 167 2.08 -2.81 5.06
C CYS A 167 1.96 -1.39 5.65
N ASN A 168 2.68 -0.42 5.08
CA ASN A 168 2.62 0.96 5.58
C ASN A 168 1.22 1.59 5.41
N TYR A 169 0.60 1.42 4.24
CA TYR A 169 -0.69 2.03 3.96
C TYR A 169 -1.81 1.42 4.81
N PHE A 170 -1.95 0.09 4.78
CA PHE A 170 -3.10 -0.57 5.39
C PHE A 170 -2.83 -0.93 6.84
N GLU A 171 -1.74 -1.62 7.14
CA GLU A 171 -1.52 -2.21 8.47
C GLU A 171 -1.03 -1.20 9.48
N VAL A 172 -0.16 -0.28 9.06
CA VAL A 172 0.35 0.78 9.93
C VAL A 172 -0.65 1.94 10.00
N ALA A 173 -0.94 2.63 8.90
CA ALA A 173 -1.77 3.83 8.99
C ALA A 173 -3.24 3.51 9.36
N PHE A 174 -3.93 2.72 8.55
CA PHE A 174 -5.34 2.38 8.81
C PHE A 174 -5.51 1.42 9.98
N GLY A 175 -4.62 0.45 10.14
CA GLY A 175 -4.64 -0.48 11.27
C GLY A 175 -4.55 0.23 12.61
N GLU A 176 -3.70 1.25 12.74
CA GLU A 176 -3.64 2.05 13.97
C GLU A 176 -4.90 2.91 14.17
N LEU A 177 -5.46 3.51 13.10
CA LEU A 177 -6.71 4.26 13.22
C LEU A 177 -7.86 3.36 13.71
N ILE A 178 -7.99 2.15 13.17
CA ILE A 178 -9.03 1.19 13.56
C ILE A 178 -8.91 0.84 15.05
N LYS A 179 -7.70 0.54 15.53
CA LYS A 179 -7.44 0.22 16.94
C LYS A 179 -7.78 1.39 17.89
N LYS A 180 -7.57 2.63 17.45
CA LYS A 180 -7.61 3.83 18.30
C LYS A 180 -8.83 4.72 18.06
N GLN A 181 -9.72 4.39 17.11
CA GLN A 181 -10.84 5.26 16.70
C GLN A 181 -11.77 5.68 17.85
N ASN A 182 -11.92 4.83 18.87
CA ASN A 182 -12.77 5.11 20.03
C ASN A 182 -12.16 6.14 20.99
N ASN A 183 -10.84 6.36 20.91
CA ASN A 183 -10.08 7.27 21.77
C ASN A 183 -9.70 8.59 21.08
N LEU A 184 -10.18 8.85 19.85
CA LEU A 184 -9.87 10.11 19.13
C LEU A 184 -10.28 11.37 19.89
N ASN A 185 -11.28 11.25 20.79
CA ASN A 185 -11.70 12.30 21.71
C ASN A 185 -10.62 12.72 22.72
N SER A 186 -9.49 12.01 22.82
CA SER A 186 -8.38 12.37 23.71
C SER A 186 -7.31 13.24 23.02
N LEU A 187 -7.31 13.33 21.69
CA LEU A 187 -6.32 14.13 20.93
C LEU A 187 -6.58 15.64 21.03
N SER A 188 -5.54 16.47 20.97
CA SER A 188 -5.74 17.92 20.78
C SER A 188 -6.43 18.22 19.44
N LEU A 189 -7.05 19.40 19.30
CA LEU A 189 -7.64 19.80 18.00
C LEU A 189 -6.59 19.84 16.89
N ASP A 190 -5.39 20.32 17.19
CA ASP A 190 -4.29 20.41 16.23
C ASP A 190 -3.84 19.00 15.79
N ASN A 191 -3.76 18.04 16.71
CA ASN A 191 -3.46 16.65 16.39
C ASN A 191 -4.56 16.02 15.54
N LEU A 192 -5.84 16.30 15.82
CA LEU A 192 -6.95 15.83 14.99
C LEU A 192 -6.88 16.38 13.57
N GLN A 193 -6.61 17.68 13.41
CA GLN A 193 -6.44 18.31 12.09
C GLN A 193 -5.23 17.74 11.34
N ALA A 194 -4.10 17.57 12.02
CA ALA A 194 -2.89 16.99 11.44
C ALA A 194 -3.12 15.53 11.01
N LEU A 195 -3.86 14.75 11.80
CA LEU A 195 -4.23 13.37 11.49
C LEU A 195 -5.14 13.30 10.26
N ASP A 196 -6.18 14.14 10.22
CA ASP A 196 -7.12 14.21 9.09
C ASP A 196 -6.42 14.56 7.77
N GLN A 197 -5.56 15.58 7.79
CA GLN A 197 -4.78 16.00 6.62
C GLN A 197 -3.82 14.91 6.14
N LYS A 198 -3.20 14.16 7.05
CA LYS A 198 -2.31 13.06 6.68
C LYS A 198 -3.07 11.91 6.03
N PHE A 199 -4.25 11.56 6.53
CA PHE A 199 -5.10 10.56 5.87
C PHE A 199 -5.58 11.02 4.49
N ASP A 200 -5.95 12.30 4.33
CA ASP A 200 -6.32 12.84 3.02
C ASP A 200 -5.15 12.73 2.02
N LYS A 201 -3.93 13.09 2.44
CA LYS A 201 -2.72 12.92 1.61
C LYS A 201 -2.43 11.46 1.30
N LEU A 202 -2.52 10.59 2.30
CA LEU A 202 -2.28 9.15 2.14
C LEU A 202 -3.23 8.56 1.08
N ILE A 203 -4.53 8.89 1.15
CA ILE A 203 -5.52 8.45 0.17
C ILE A 203 -5.20 8.99 -1.23
N ALA A 204 -4.85 10.28 -1.35
CA ALA A 204 -4.48 10.89 -2.63
C ALA A 204 -3.25 10.21 -3.27
N GLU A 205 -2.21 9.89 -2.49
CA GLU A 205 -1.03 9.15 -2.98
C GLU A 205 -1.42 7.79 -3.55
N ARG A 206 -2.34 7.07 -2.88
CA ARG A 206 -2.86 5.79 -3.40
C ARG A 206 -3.59 5.95 -4.73
N GLU A 207 -4.45 6.96 -4.85
CA GLU A 207 -5.18 7.21 -6.11
C GLU A 207 -4.22 7.48 -7.27
N MET A 208 -3.17 8.27 -7.02
CA MET A 208 -2.10 8.52 -8.00
C MET A 208 -1.34 7.23 -8.37
N HIS A 209 -0.95 6.43 -7.38
CA HIS A 209 -0.27 5.16 -7.62
C HIS A 209 -1.06 4.19 -8.48
N ILE A 210 -2.36 4.02 -8.19
CA ILE A 210 -3.22 3.14 -8.98
C ILE A 210 -3.36 3.66 -10.41
N LYS A 211 -3.46 4.98 -10.59
CA LYS A 211 -3.51 5.60 -11.92
C LYS A 211 -2.20 5.36 -12.70
N ASP A 212 -1.06 5.49 -12.05
CA ASP A 212 0.24 5.27 -12.67
C ASP A 212 0.48 3.80 -13.03
N ALA A 213 0.13 2.89 -12.13
CA ALA A 213 0.20 1.44 -12.40
C ALA A 213 -0.68 1.05 -13.59
N LYS A 214 -1.91 1.57 -13.65
CA LYS A 214 -2.79 1.40 -14.81
C LYS A 214 -2.20 1.98 -16.09
N THR A 215 -1.50 3.10 -16.02
CA THR A 215 -0.84 3.71 -17.19
C THR A 215 0.25 2.78 -17.73
N ILE A 216 1.09 2.21 -16.86
CA ILE A 216 2.11 1.22 -17.24
C ILE A 216 1.46 0.01 -17.91
N TYR A 217 0.41 -0.55 -17.29
CA TYR A 217 -0.30 -1.69 -17.86
C TYR A 217 -0.92 -1.38 -19.22
N ASN A 218 -1.58 -0.22 -19.37
CA ASN A 218 -2.18 0.17 -20.64
C ASN A 218 -1.13 0.38 -21.74
N ASP A 219 0.01 1.00 -21.40
CA ASP A 219 1.11 1.18 -22.33
C ASP A 219 1.72 -0.16 -22.75
N LEU A 220 1.81 -1.12 -21.82
CA LEU A 220 2.20 -2.51 -22.12
C LEU A 220 1.20 -3.17 -23.07
N LYS A 221 -0.10 -3.11 -22.77
CA LYS A 221 -1.17 -3.73 -23.58
C LYS A 221 -1.20 -3.17 -25.00
N ALA A 222 -1.00 -1.87 -25.14
CA ALA A 222 -0.94 -1.13 -26.41
C ALA A 222 0.39 -1.31 -27.17
N ASN A 223 1.36 -2.03 -26.60
CA ASN A 223 2.73 -2.17 -27.15
C ASN A 223 3.40 -0.82 -27.40
N LYS A 224 3.12 0.19 -26.57
CA LYS A 224 3.67 1.54 -26.73
C LYS A 224 5.17 1.50 -26.50
N GLY A 225 5.95 1.97 -27.48
CA GLY A 225 7.41 1.85 -27.43
C GLY A 225 7.91 0.41 -27.55
N GLU A 226 7.09 -0.50 -28.10
CA GLU A 226 7.42 -1.90 -28.36
C GLU A 226 7.72 -2.73 -27.10
N ILE A 227 7.10 -2.39 -25.96
CA ILE A 227 7.39 -3.01 -24.65
C ILE A 227 6.61 -4.31 -24.38
N LYS A 228 5.73 -4.76 -25.28
CA LYS A 228 4.89 -5.97 -25.13
C LYS A 228 5.54 -7.24 -25.65
N GLU A 229 6.49 -7.13 -26.58
CA GLU A 229 6.98 -8.31 -27.30
C GLU A 229 7.96 -9.17 -26.49
N ASP A 230 7.89 -10.47 -26.73
CA ASP A 230 8.68 -11.53 -26.10
C ASP A 230 10.20 -11.31 -26.13
N LYS A 231 10.70 -10.52 -27.10
CA LYS A 231 12.13 -10.17 -27.25
C LYS A 231 12.51 -8.84 -26.60
N ASN A 232 11.55 -8.10 -26.05
CA ASN A 232 11.71 -6.70 -25.63
C ASN A 232 11.59 -6.49 -24.11
N ALA A 233 11.83 -7.53 -23.30
CA ALA A 233 11.93 -7.40 -21.85
C ALA A 233 12.96 -6.33 -21.43
N ALA A 234 14.03 -6.12 -22.23
CA ALA A 234 14.96 -5.02 -22.05
C ALA A 234 14.31 -3.63 -22.23
N LYS A 235 13.45 -3.44 -23.24
CA LYS A 235 12.71 -2.18 -23.42
C LYS A 235 11.71 -1.94 -22.30
N LEU A 236 11.02 -2.99 -21.83
CA LEU A 236 10.15 -2.90 -20.67
C LEU A 236 10.95 -2.56 -19.40
N LYS A 237 12.11 -3.17 -19.19
CA LYS A 237 13.04 -2.84 -18.11
C LYS A 237 13.40 -1.35 -18.14
N ASP A 238 13.87 -0.85 -19.27
CA ASP A 238 14.26 0.56 -19.44
C ASP A 238 13.07 1.50 -19.22
N TYR A 239 11.88 1.10 -19.69
CA TYR A 239 10.64 1.83 -19.47
C TYR A 239 10.27 1.91 -17.99
N LEU A 240 10.35 0.80 -17.25
CA LEU A 240 10.07 0.76 -15.81
C LEU A 240 11.12 1.50 -15.00
N ILE A 241 12.40 1.43 -15.38
CA ILE A 241 13.48 2.20 -14.74
C ILE A 241 13.21 3.71 -14.85
N LYS A 242 12.70 4.19 -15.98
CA LYS A 242 12.31 5.60 -16.12
C LYS A 242 11.17 6.02 -15.17
N HIS A 243 10.27 5.09 -14.84
CA HIS A 243 9.14 5.34 -13.93
C HIS A 243 9.49 5.09 -12.46
N LYS A 244 10.54 4.32 -12.19
CA LYS A 244 10.96 3.89 -10.85
C LYS A 244 11.05 5.05 -9.83
N PRO A 245 11.72 6.19 -10.12
CA PRO A 245 11.81 7.28 -9.14
C PRO A 245 10.46 7.81 -8.68
N LYS A 246 9.45 7.80 -9.56
CA LYS A 246 8.09 8.24 -9.22
C LYS A 246 7.45 7.33 -8.17
N PHE A 247 7.54 6.01 -8.39
CA PHE A 247 7.00 5.03 -7.44
C PHE A 247 7.77 5.02 -6.12
N GLU A 248 9.11 5.07 -6.18
CA GLU A 248 9.95 5.14 -4.98
C GLU A 248 9.62 6.36 -4.12
N ASN A 249 9.49 7.54 -4.74
CA ASN A 249 9.13 8.76 -4.02
C ASN A 249 7.78 8.62 -3.32
N SER A 250 6.73 8.16 -4.02
CA SER A 250 5.43 8.01 -3.36
C SER A 250 5.43 6.88 -2.31
N PHE A 251 6.18 5.79 -2.49
CA PHE A 251 6.32 4.77 -1.44
C PHE A 251 6.97 5.33 -0.17
N GLU A 252 7.99 6.17 -0.30
CA GLU A 252 8.60 6.85 0.84
C GLU A 252 7.67 7.90 1.48
N VAL A 253 6.85 8.59 0.68
CA VAL A 253 5.79 9.48 1.20
C VAL A 253 4.78 8.68 2.02
N VAL A 254 4.27 7.55 1.50
CA VAL A 254 3.33 6.68 2.20
C VAL A 254 3.93 6.15 3.51
N LYS A 255 5.17 5.69 3.49
CA LYS A 255 5.90 5.23 4.68
C LYS A 255 6.04 6.34 5.73
N THR A 256 6.38 7.55 5.29
CA THR A 256 6.52 8.72 6.17
C THR A 256 5.17 9.09 6.79
N LEU A 257 4.12 9.20 5.98
CA LEU A 257 2.76 9.50 6.44
C LEU A 257 2.25 8.44 7.42
N ALA A 258 2.47 7.15 7.12
CA ALA A 258 2.07 6.06 8.00
C ALA A 258 2.73 6.15 9.38
N ARG A 259 4.05 6.44 9.42
CA ARG A 259 4.78 6.66 10.67
C ARG A 259 4.25 7.88 11.43
N GLU A 260 4.01 8.99 10.75
CA GLU A 260 3.50 10.21 11.40
C GLU A 260 2.08 10.03 11.93
N ILE A 261 1.20 9.33 11.19
CA ILE A 261 -0.13 8.93 11.63
C ILE A 261 -0.03 8.09 12.89
N LYS A 262 0.80 7.04 12.86
CA LYS A 262 1.05 6.17 14.01
C LYS A 262 1.52 6.98 15.23
N ASN A 263 2.49 7.87 15.05
CA ASN A 263 3.02 8.68 16.16
C ASN A 263 1.96 9.57 16.81
N ILE A 264 1.01 10.13 16.04
CA ILE A 264 -0.11 10.90 16.60
C ILE A 264 -1.04 9.97 17.39
N LEU A 265 -1.37 8.80 16.85
CA LEU A 265 -2.28 7.84 17.45
C LEU A 265 -1.68 7.11 18.68
N ASP A 266 -0.36 6.96 18.76
CA ASP A 266 0.33 6.38 19.92
C ASP A 266 0.21 7.27 21.19
N THR A 267 -0.24 8.52 21.04
CA THR A 267 -0.50 9.42 22.18
C THR A 267 -1.82 9.12 22.91
N ILE A 268 -2.64 8.18 22.42
CA ILE A 268 -3.99 7.83 22.94
C ILE A 268 -4.23 6.32 23.08
#